data_AF-A0A927DLC5-F1
#
_entry.id   AF-A0A927DLC5-F1
#
_cell.length_a   1.000
_cell.length_b   1.000
_cell.length_c   1.000
_cell.angle_alpha   90.00
_cell.angle_beta   90.00
_cell.angle_gamma   90.00
#
_symmetry.space_group_name_H-M   'P 1'
#
loop_
_entity.id
_entity.type
_entity.pdbx_description
1 polymer ?
#
loop_
_entity_poly.entity_id
_entity_poly.type
_entity_poly.pdbx_seq_one_letter_code
_entity_poly.pdbx_strand_id
1 'polypeptide(L)'
;TKYPVDGRQVSVWGLTPHGVAFSFDEDEPLADVIPFQPSRVSAAHLPHRLAVQSLRLDMEARGATGWRILHRLSLKGMKVPDALAELDGKTVAFEVERTVKSRRRYQEVVSGYLFNRKANGIDEIWYICPDRATQVRVQRAILSVDEIVNPQTGEARKTAELDRERLFACFKFMTTE
;
A
#
# COMPACT_ATOMS: atom_id res chain seq x y z
N THR A 1 3.79 -3.47 26.57
CA THR A 1 4.00 -2.00 26.56
C THR A 1 2.73 -1.30 26.13
N LYS A 2 2.39 -0.15 26.75
CA LYS A 2 1.23 0.66 26.36
C LYS A 2 1.61 1.69 25.30
N TYR A 3 0.76 1.86 24.29
CA TYR A 3 0.97 2.79 23.17
C TYR A 3 -0.27 3.68 22.98
N PRO A 4 -0.09 4.98 22.72
CA PRO A 4 -1.20 5.86 22.35
C PRO A 4 -1.57 5.67 20.88
N VAL A 5 -2.72 5.03 20.61
CA VAL A 5 -3.27 4.80 19.27
C VAL A 5 -4.62 5.48 19.18
N ASP A 6 -4.76 6.43 18.25
CA ASP A 6 -5.98 7.23 18.03
C ASP A 6 -6.57 7.79 19.35
N GLY A 7 -5.68 8.28 20.23
CA GLY A 7 -6.03 8.87 21.53
C GLY A 7 -6.27 7.87 22.66
N ARG A 8 -6.18 6.55 22.41
CA ARG A 8 -6.39 5.50 23.41
C ARG A 8 -5.10 4.78 23.77
N GLN A 9 -4.94 4.37 25.03
CA GLN A 9 -3.83 3.54 25.48
C GLN A 9 -4.11 2.07 25.16
N VAL A 10 -3.30 1.46 24.30
CA VAL A 10 -3.42 0.04 23.93
C VAL A 10 -2.18 -0.74 24.34
N SER A 11 -2.37 -1.95 24.86
CA SER A 11 -1.26 -2.88 25.11
C SER A 11 -0.96 -3.66 23.85
N VAL A 12 0.28 -3.58 23.35
CA VAL A 12 0.75 -4.41 22.24
C VAL A 12 1.54 -5.58 22.81
N TRP A 13 1.20 -6.78 22.32
CA TRP A 13 1.85 -8.05 22.60
C TRP A 13 2.43 -8.59 21.30
N GLY A 14 3.54 -9.30 21.39
CA GLY A 14 4.14 -9.95 20.23
C GLY A 14 5.12 -11.04 20.65
N LEU A 15 5.52 -11.86 19.68
CA LEU A 15 6.37 -13.02 19.92
C LEU A 15 7.76 -12.60 20.40
N THR A 16 8.22 -13.23 21.48
CA THR A 16 9.62 -13.18 21.91
C THR A 16 10.49 -13.98 20.95
N PRO A 17 11.83 -13.86 20.98
CA PRO A 17 12.70 -14.76 20.22
C PRO A 17 12.41 -16.24 20.47
N HIS A 18 12.10 -16.60 21.72
CA HIS A 18 11.64 -17.95 22.08
C HIS A 18 10.29 -18.29 21.44
N GLY A 19 9.30 -17.40 21.51
CA GLY A 19 8.00 -17.61 20.87
C GLY A 19 8.07 -17.73 19.35
N VAL A 20 9.01 -17.03 18.70
CA VAL A 20 9.29 -17.19 17.26
C VAL A 20 9.90 -18.56 16.98
N ALA A 21 10.86 -19.04 17.76
CA ALA A 21 11.44 -20.37 17.55
C ALA A 21 10.39 -21.50 17.65
N PHE A 22 9.39 -21.33 18.52
CA PHE A 22 8.29 -22.28 18.71
C PHE A 22 7.11 -22.07 17.75
N SER A 23 7.19 -21.12 16.80
CA SER A 23 6.15 -20.94 15.78
C SER A 23 6.41 -21.74 14.50
N PHE A 24 7.52 -22.46 14.43
CA PHE A 24 7.88 -23.35 13.33
C PHE A 24 7.57 -24.79 13.72
N ASP A 25 7.16 -25.61 12.75
CA ASP A 25 7.03 -27.06 12.97
C ASP A 25 8.42 -27.69 13.21
N GLU A 26 8.48 -28.87 13.86
CA GLU A 26 9.76 -29.51 14.22
C GLU A 26 10.67 -29.80 13.02
N ASP A 27 10.07 -30.03 11.85
CA ASP A 27 10.73 -30.30 10.57
C ASP A 27 10.81 -29.08 9.65
N GLU A 28 10.28 -27.92 10.06
CA GLU A 28 10.34 -26.68 9.29
C GLU A 28 11.68 -25.96 9.49
N PRO A 29 12.38 -25.54 8.42
CA PRO A 29 13.56 -24.71 8.54
C PRO A 29 13.24 -23.37 9.22
N LEU A 30 14.00 -23.03 10.26
CA LEU A 30 13.90 -21.72 10.90
C LEU A 30 14.13 -20.60 9.88
N ALA A 31 13.14 -19.74 9.71
CA ALA A 31 13.24 -18.53 8.90
C ALA A 31 13.69 -17.34 9.76
N ASP A 32 14.34 -16.35 9.14
CA ASP A 32 14.72 -15.08 9.78
C ASP A 32 13.49 -14.19 10.02
N VAL A 33 12.72 -14.54 11.05
CA VAL A 33 11.55 -13.80 11.52
C VAL A 33 12.01 -12.84 12.61
N ILE A 34 11.76 -11.54 12.37
CA ILE A 34 12.12 -10.50 13.33
C ILE A 34 11.18 -10.60 14.54
N PRO A 35 11.69 -10.92 15.74
CA PRO A 35 10.85 -10.99 16.94
C PRO A 35 10.31 -9.61 17.31
N PHE A 36 9.27 -9.58 18.13
CA PHE A 36 8.65 -8.35 18.56
C PHE A 36 9.63 -7.46 19.35
N GLN A 37 9.86 -6.25 18.83
CA GLN A 37 10.74 -5.25 19.45
C GLN A 37 9.90 -4.03 19.83
N PRO A 38 9.53 -3.87 21.12
CA PRO A 38 8.66 -2.79 21.57
C PRO A 38 9.14 -1.38 21.16
N SER A 39 10.45 -1.17 21.18
CA SER A 39 11.09 0.11 20.79
C SER A 39 10.94 0.45 19.30
N ARG A 40 10.61 -0.53 18.45
CA ARG A 40 10.44 -0.35 17.00
C ARG A 40 8.98 -0.28 16.56
N VAL A 41 8.06 -0.25 17.53
CA VAL A 41 6.64 -0.08 17.26
C VAL A 41 6.30 1.40 17.23
N SER A 42 5.89 1.89 16.06
CA SER A 42 5.28 3.21 15.94
C SER A 42 3.77 3.11 16.17
N ALA A 43 3.28 3.72 17.25
CA ALA A 43 1.85 3.75 17.55
C ALA A 43 1.04 4.43 16.44
N ALA A 44 1.59 5.47 15.80
CA ALA A 44 0.95 6.18 14.70
C ALA A 44 0.77 5.30 13.45
N HIS A 45 1.65 4.31 13.23
CA HIS A 45 1.57 3.41 12.08
C HIS A 45 0.71 2.16 12.34
N LEU A 46 0.37 1.86 13.60
CA LEU A 46 -0.38 0.64 13.95
C LEU A 46 -1.72 0.53 13.22
N PRO A 47 -2.59 1.56 13.20
CA PRO A 47 -3.86 1.41 12.52
C PRO A 47 -3.73 1.23 11.00
N HIS A 48 -2.72 1.84 10.37
CA HIS A 48 -2.42 1.63 8.94
C HIS A 48 -1.99 0.18 8.68
N ARG A 49 -1.11 -0.36 9.52
CA ARG A 49 -0.67 -1.77 9.40
C ARG A 49 -1.83 -2.75 9.57
N LEU A 50 -2.71 -2.51 10.54
CA LEU A 50 -3.90 -3.32 10.75
C LEU A 50 -4.84 -3.25 9.54
N ALA A 51 -5.06 -2.06 8.98
CA ALA A 51 -5.89 -1.90 7.78
C ALA A 51 -5.32 -2.68 6.57
N VAL A 52 -4.00 -2.69 6.37
CA VAL A 52 -3.35 -3.51 5.33
C VAL A 52 -3.52 -5.01 5.60
N GLN A 53 -3.47 -5.44 6.86
CA GLN A 53 -3.71 -6.85 7.24
C GLN A 53 -5.17 -7.26 7.05
N SER A 54 -6.13 -6.42 7.43
CA SER A 54 -7.55 -6.67 7.17
C SER A 54 -7.82 -6.76 5.67
N LEU A 55 -7.28 -5.81 4.90
CA LEU A 55 -7.39 -5.83 3.44
C LEU A 55 -6.84 -7.13 2.84
N ARG A 56 -5.71 -7.64 3.35
CA ARG A 56 -5.17 -8.93 2.91
C ARG A 56 -6.20 -10.04 3.04
N LEU A 57 -6.80 -10.18 4.23
CA LEU A 57 -7.79 -11.22 4.49
C LEU A 57 -9.01 -11.09 3.58
N ASP A 58 -9.49 -9.85 3.40
CA ASP A 58 -10.63 -9.57 2.52
C ASP A 58 -10.33 -9.91 1.06
N MET A 59 -9.12 -9.60 0.58
CA MET A 59 -8.72 -9.88 -0.80
C MET A 59 -8.44 -11.36 -1.02
N GLU A 60 -7.80 -12.06 -0.07
CA GLU A 60 -7.59 -13.51 -0.11
C GLU A 60 -8.95 -14.25 -0.16
N ALA A 61 -9.94 -13.80 0.62
CA ALA A 61 -11.30 -14.32 0.55
C ALA A 61 -11.98 -14.08 -0.82
N ARG A 62 -11.53 -13.07 -1.57
CA ARG A 62 -11.96 -12.77 -2.94
C ARG A 62 -11.09 -13.44 -4.01
N GLY A 63 -10.20 -14.35 -3.63
CA GLY A 63 -9.35 -15.11 -4.55
C GLY A 63 -8.02 -14.45 -4.89
N ALA A 64 -7.64 -13.36 -4.20
CA ALA A 64 -6.31 -12.81 -4.36
C ALA A 64 -5.24 -13.78 -3.84
N THR A 65 -4.12 -13.88 -4.56
CA THR A 65 -3.01 -14.78 -4.21
C THR A 65 -1.68 -14.04 -4.27
N GLY A 66 -0.63 -14.65 -3.73
CA GLY A 66 0.72 -14.09 -3.81
C GLY A 66 0.88 -12.73 -3.12
N TRP A 67 0.15 -12.51 -2.01
CA TRP A 67 0.19 -11.27 -1.24
C TRP A 67 1.60 -10.96 -0.74
N ARG A 68 2.11 -9.77 -1.05
CA ARG A 68 3.45 -9.31 -0.67
C ARG A 68 3.36 -7.97 0.05
N ILE A 69 3.80 -7.95 1.31
CA ILE A 69 4.00 -6.71 2.09
C ILE A 69 5.43 -6.22 1.82
N LEU A 70 5.55 -5.20 0.98
CA LEU A 70 6.79 -4.87 0.28
C LEU A 70 7.84 -4.08 1.07
N HIS A 71 7.97 -4.29 2.39
CA HIS A 71 8.98 -3.59 3.19
C HIS A 71 10.44 -3.92 2.81
N ARG A 72 10.67 -4.92 1.94
CA ARG A 72 12.00 -5.34 1.46
C ARG A 72 12.19 -5.24 -0.06
N LEU A 73 11.21 -4.75 -0.82
CA LEU A 73 11.33 -4.67 -2.28
C LEU A 73 11.63 -3.24 -2.72
N SER A 74 12.70 -3.09 -3.50
CA SER A 74 13.03 -1.86 -4.21
C SER A 74 12.33 -1.90 -5.57
N LEU A 75 11.30 -1.08 -5.75
CA LEU A 75 10.71 -0.85 -7.08
C LEU A 75 11.46 0.30 -7.75
N LYS A 76 11.81 0.11 -9.02
CA LYS A 76 12.61 1.10 -9.76
C LYS A 76 11.76 2.33 -10.08
N GLY A 77 12.22 3.50 -9.66
CA GLY A 77 11.66 4.80 -10.06
C GLY A 77 10.31 5.15 -9.43
N MET A 78 9.81 4.39 -8.46
CA MET A 78 8.50 4.66 -7.85
C MET A 78 8.47 4.35 -6.36
N LYS A 79 7.51 4.97 -5.67
CA LYS A 79 7.17 4.61 -4.29
C LYS A 79 6.70 3.15 -4.27
N VAL A 80 7.15 2.42 -3.26
CA VAL A 80 6.66 1.07 -2.95
C VAL A 80 5.19 1.16 -2.51
N PRO A 81 4.26 0.39 -3.12
CA PRO A 81 2.89 0.28 -2.64
C PRO A 81 2.84 -0.35 -1.24
N ASP A 82 1.69 -0.22 -0.57
CA ASP A 82 1.47 -0.87 0.72
C ASP A 82 1.48 -2.42 0.57
N ALA A 83 0.92 -2.91 -0.53
CA ALA A 83 0.97 -4.33 -0.89
C ALA A 83 0.87 -4.58 -2.40
N LEU A 84 1.31 -5.77 -2.82
CA LEU A 84 1.01 -6.35 -4.14
C LEU A 84 0.30 -7.69 -3.96
N ALA A 85 -0.63 -8.02 -4.85
CA ALA A 85 -1.16 -9.37 -4.99
C ALA A 85 -1.60 -9.62 -6.44
N GLU A 86 -1.78 -10.90 -6.78
CA GLU A 86 -2.42 -11.33 -8.01
C GLU A 86 -3.92 -11.46 -7.76
N LEU A 87 -4.74 -10.88 -8.63
CA LEU A 87 -6.20 -10.99 -8.60
C LEU A 87 -6.72 -11.04 -10.04
N ASP A 88 -7.53 -12.05 -10.37
CA ASP A 88 -8.10 -12.27 -11.70
C ASP A 88 -7.05 -12.22 -12.84
N GLY A 89 -5.86 -12.77 -12.58
CA GLY A 89 -4.74 -12.81 -13.53
C GLY A 89 -4.04 -11.47 -13.75
N LYS A 90 -4.25 -10.49 -12.88
CA LYS A 90 -3.58 -9.18 -12.91
C LYS A 90 -2.77 -8.95 -11.64
N THR A 91 -1.62 -8.31 -11.80
CA THR A 91 -0.86 -7.79 -10.67
C THR A 91 -1.49 -6.48 -10.19
N VAL A 92 -1.99 -6.47 -8.96
CA VAL A 92 -2.64 -5.30 -8.34
C VAL A 92 -1.76 -4.71 -7.25
N ALA A 93 -1.46 -3.42 -7.36
CA ALA A 93 -0.85 -2.62 -6.30
C ALA A 93 -1.94 -2.01 -5.41
N PHE A 94 -1.86 -2.24 -4.11
CA PHE A 94 -2.79 -1.69 -3.14
C PHE A 94 -2.17 -0.49 -2.41
N GLU A 95 -2.93 0.60 -2.32
CA GLU A 95 -2.64 1.79 -1.53
C GLU A 95 -3.77 2.00 -0.53
N VAL A 96 -3.50 1.80 0.76
CA VAL A 96 -4.48 2.01 1.83
C VAL A 96 -4.45 3.48 2.23
N GLU A 97 -5.52 4.21 1.94
CA GLU A 97 -5.58 5.66 2.11
C GLU A 97 -6.55 6.03 3.23
N ARG A 98 -6.03 6.11 4.46
CA ARG A 98 -6.81 6.46 5.65
C ARG A 98 -7.11 7.96 5.77
N THR A 99 -6.33 8.80 5.11
CA THR A 99 -6.50 10.27 5.13
C THR A 99 -6.18 10.85 3.75
N VAL A 100 -6.82 11.96 3.39
CA VAL A 100 -6.53 12.61 2.10
C VAL A 100 -5.16 13.28 2.17
N LYS A 101 -4.26 12.89 1.26
CA LYS A 101 -2.91 13.47 1.16
C LYS A 101 -2.93 14.82 0.43
N SER A 102 -1.83 15.56 0.50
CA SER A 102 -1.67 16.79 -0.27
C SER A 102 -1.60 16.52 -1.77
N ARG A 103 -2.00 17.51 -2.59
CA ARG A 103 -1.93 17.42 -4.06
C ARG A 103 -0.53 17.07 -4.57
N ARG A 104 0.52 17.66 -3.99
CA ARG A 104 1.92 17.35 -4.32
C ARG A 104 2.24 15.87 -4.11
N ARG A 105 1.80 15.29 -2.99
CA ARG A 105 2.03 13.85 -2.71
C ARG A 105 1.31 12.97 -3.72
N TYR A 106 0.10 13.33 -4.14
CA TYR A 106 -0.59 12.60 -5.20
C TYR A 106 0.11 12.73 -6.55
N GLN A 107 0.59 13.92 -6.92
CA GLN A 107 1.40 14.10 -8.14
C GLN A 107 2.62 13.19 -8.16
N GLU A 108 3.39 13.14 -7.06
CA GLU A 108 4.58 12.28 -6.93
C GLU A 108 4.24 10.81 -7.12
N VAL A 109 3.20 10.32 -6.43
CA VAL A 109 2.77 8.91 -6.49
C VAL A 109 2.22 8.54 -7.87
N VAL A 110 1.31 9.37 -8.41
CA VAL A 110 0.70 9.17 -9.74
C VAL A 110 1.78 9.15 -10.81
N SER A 111 2.73 10.08 -10.78
CA SER A 111 3.84 10.11 -11.74
C SER A 111 4.68 8.83 -11.64
N GLY A 112 5.03 8.41 -10.42
CA GLY A 112 5.76 7.17 -10.19
C GLY A 112 5.10 5.95 -10.84
N TYR A 113 3.79 5.77 -10.62
CA TYR A 113 3.02 4.67 -11.23
C TYR A 113 2.91 4.79 -12.75
N LEU A 114 2.59 5.98 -13.28
CA LEU A 114 2.35 6.13 -14.71
C LEU A 114 3.60 5.85 -15.55
N PHE A 115 4.78 6.26 -15.06
CA PHE A 115 6.06 5.98 -15.72
C PHE A 115 6.55 4.55 -15.49
N ASN A 116 6.37 3.97 -14.30
CA ASN A 116 7.13 2.77 -13.92
C ASN A 116 6.30 1.52 -13.65
N ARG A 117 4.97 1.59 -13.50
CA ARG A 117 4.16 0.41 -13.10
C ARG A 117 4.36 -0.78 -14.03
N LYS A 118 4.35 -0.55 -15.36
CA LYS A 118 4.46 -1.61 -16.36
C LYS A 118 5.85 -2.26 -16.38
N ALA A 119 6.90 -1.46 -16.19
CA ALA A 119 8.26 -1.98 -16.03
C ALA A 119 8.43 -2.81 -14.74
N ASN A 120 7.61 -2.55 -13.72
CA ASN A 120 7.54 -3.33 -12.48
C ASN A 120 6.45 -4.42 -12.50
N GLY A 121 5.84 -4.71 -13.67
CA GLY A 121 4.84 -5.77 -13.82
C GLY A 121 3.50 -5.51 -13.14
N ILE A 122 3.18 -4.25 -12.83
CA ILE A 122 1.92 -3.84 -12.17
C ILE A 122 0.89 -3.44 -13.23
N ASP A 123 -0.31 -4.01 -13.16
CA ASP A 123 -1.40 -3.75 -14.09
C ASP A 123 -2.36 -2.69 -13.59
N GLU A 124 -2.75 -2.79 -12.32
CA GLU A 124 -3.73 -1.91 -11.69
C GLU A 124 -3.25 -1.38 -10.33
N ILE A 125 -3.75 -0.20 -9.96
CA ILE A 125 -3.49 0.45 -8.67
C ILE A 125 -4.83 0.67 -7.99
N TRP A 126 -5.05 0.00 -6.86
CA TRP A 126 -6.29 0.03 -6.12
C TRP A 126 -6.10 0.86 -4.85
N TYR A 127 -6.75 2.01 -4.80
CA TYR A 127 -6.85 2.84 -3.60
C TYR A 127 -7.99 2.35 -2.73
N ILE A 128 -7.64 1.90 -1.52
CA ILE A 128 -8.57 1.37 -0.53
C ILE A 128 -8.78 2.42 0.55
N CYS A 129 -10.00 2.91 0.68
CA CYS A 129 -10.35 3.97 1.61
C CYS A 129 -11.29 3.45 2.72
N PRO A 130 -11.25 4.04 3.93
CA PRO A 130 -12.06 3.57 5.04
C PRO A 130 -13.56 3.83 4.85
N ASP A 131 -13.91 4.87 4.10
CA ASP A 131 -15.30 5.30 3.90
C ASP A 131 -15.47 5.99 2.55
N ARG A 132 -16.73 6.17 2.14
CA ARG A 132 -17.08 6.79 0.86
C ARG A 132 -16.63 8.24 0.75
N ALA A 133 -16.68 9.01 1.83
CA ALA A 133 -16.31 10.42 1.81
C ALA A 133 -14.81 10.60 1.53
N THR A 134 -13.98 9.77 2.14
CA THR A 134 -12.53 9.69 1.90
C THR A 134 -12.27 9.20 0.48
N GLN A 135 -12.91 8.11 0.05
CA GLN A 135 -12.77 7.56 -1.31
C GLN A 135 -13.01 8.61 -2.40
N VAL A 136 -14.12 9.36 -2.33
CA VAL A 136 -14.45 10.40 -3.32
C VAL A 136 -13.38 11.50 -3.36
N ARG A 137 -12.83 11.89 -2.21
CA ARG A 137 -11.80 12.93 -2.13
C ARG A 137 -10.47 12.46 -2.69
N VAL A 138 -10.06 11.24 -2.36
CA VAL A 138 -8.85 10.60 -2.89
C VAL A 138 -8.96 10.46 -4.41
N GLN A 139 -10.09 9.95 -4.90
CA GLN A 139 -10.37 9.83 -6.34
C GLN A 139 -10.28 11.18 -7.04
N ARG A 140 -10.96 12.22 -6.54
CA ARG A 140 -10.87 13.56 -7.11
C ARG A 140 -9.45 14.12 -7.08
N ALA A 141 -8.68 13.85 -6.03
CA ALA A 141 -7.31 14.34 -5.91
C ALA A 141 -6.37 13.65 -6.91
N ILE A 142 -6.49 12.33 -7.09
CA ILE A 142 -5.71 11.57 -8.09
C ILE A 142 -6.08 12.01 -9.51
N LEU A 143 -7.38 12.08 -9.83
CA LEU A 143 -7.85 12.45 -11.16
C LEU A 143 -7.63 13.93 -11.50
N SER A 144 -7.41 14.79 -10.50
CA SER A 144 -7.09 16.20 -10.71
C SER A 144 -5.60 16.49 -10.86
N VAL A 145 -4.73 15.46 -10.82
CA VAL A 145 -3.32 15.63 -11.21
C VAL A 145 -3.28 16.10 -12.66
N ASP A 146 -2.78 17.32 -12.85
CA ASP A 146 -2.74 18.06 -14.10
C ASP A 146 -1.38 17.96 -14.81
N GLU A 147 -0.34 17.59 -14.08
CA GLU A 147 1.01 17.42 -14.59
C GLU A 147 1.65 16.18 -13.96
N ILE A 148 2.31 15.36 -14.77
CA ILE A 148 3.10 14.22 -14.32
C ILE A 148 4.58 14.48 -14.57
N VAL A 149 5.44 14.10 -13.63
CA VAL A 149 6.88 14.36 -13.68
C VAL A 149 7.63 13.05 -13.66
N ASN A 150 8.45 12.79 -14.67
CA ASN A 150 9.27 11.60 -14.71
C ASN A 150 10.24 11.62 -13.51
N PRO A 151 10.17 10.63 -12.59
CA PRO A 151 10.95 10.64 -11.36
C PRO A 151 12.45 10.44 -11.59
N GLN A 152 12.86 9.99 -12.78
CA GLN A 152 14.27 9.76 -13.13
C GLN A 152 14.86 10.92 -13.92
N THR A 153 14.11 11.49 -14.87
CA THR A 153 14.62 12.55 -15.77
C THR A 153 14.18 13.95 -15.38
N GLY A 154 13.16 14.10 -14.54
CA GLY A 154 12.53 15.38 -14.21
C GLY A 154 11.65 15.95 -15.32
N GLU A 155 11.49 15.25 -16.44
CA GLU A 155 10.64 15.67 -17.55
C GLU A 155 9.17 15.74 -17.11
N ALA A 156 8.55 16.92 -17.25
CA ALA A 156 7.17 17.15 -16.92
C ALA A 156 6.28 17.12 -18.17
N ARG A 157 5.08 16.55 -18.04
CA ARG A 157 4.05 16.53 -19.10
C ARG A 157 2.71 16.92 -18.53
N LYS A 158 1.97 17.78 -19.24
CA LYS A 158 0.59 18.11 -18.88
C LYS A 158 -0.32 16.95 -19.23
N THR A 159 -1.11 16.51 -18.27
CA THR A 159 -2.08 15.42 -18.49
C THR A 159 -3.19 15.78 -19.47
N ALA A 160 -3.45 17.08 -19.71
CA ALA A 160 -4.40 17.55 -20.69
C ALA A 160 -3.95 17.30 -22.15
N GLU A 161 -2.65 17.12 -22.38
CA GLU A 161 -2.07 16.79 -23.68
C GLU A 161 -2.08 15.27 -23.95
N LEU A 162 -2.55 14.48 -22.98
CA LEU A 162 -2.62 13.04 -23.02
C LEU A 162 -4.08 12.57 -23.03
N ASP A 163 -4.31 11.34 -23.47
CA ASP A 163 -5.59 10.67 -23.28
C ASP A 163 -5.81 10.41 -21.78
N ARG A 164 -6.56 11.30 -21.12
CA ARG A 164 -6.80 11.27 -19.67
C ARG A 164 -7.58 10.02 -19.24
N GLU A 165 -8.52 9.56 -20.05
CA GLU A 165 -9.30 8.36 -19.72
C GLU A 165 -8.38 7.15 -19.66
N ARG A 166 -7.56 6.97 -20.71
CA ARG A 166 -6.57 5.89 -20.75
C ARG A 166 -5.47 6.05 -19.70
N LEU A 167 -5.04 7.28 -19.43
CA LEU A 167 -4.00 7.57 -18.44
C LEU A 167 -4.42 7.07 -17.04
N PHE A 168 -5.65 7.38 -16.64
CA PHE A 168 -6.15 7.06 -15.31
C PHE A 168 -6.90 5.74 -15.21
N ALA A 169 -7.14 5.02 -16.32
CA ALA A 169 -7.89 3.75 -16.35
C ALA A 169 -7.33 2.66 -15.41
N CYS A 170 -6.02 2.70 -15.11
CA CYS A 170 -5.36 1.76 -14.21
C CYS A 170 -5.59 2.05 -12.71
N PHE A 171 -6.15 3.19 -12.35
CA PHE A 171 -6.48 3.53 -10.96
C PHE A 171 -7.92 3.13 -10.64
N LYS A 172 -8.09 2.28 -9.63
CA LYS A 172 -9.37 1.87 -9.06
C LYS A 172 -9.49 2.42 -7.65
N PHE A 173 -10.71 2.73 -7.23
CA PHE A 173 -10.99 3.32 -5.93
C PHE A 173 -12.11 2.55 -5.25
N MET A 174 -11.85 2.02 -4.07
CA MET A 174 -12.77 1.17 -3.33
C MET A 174 -12.88 1.59 -1.88
N THR A 175 -13.95 1.13 -1.24
CA THR A 175 -14.14 1.18 0.21
C THR A 175 -13.91 -0.20 0.81
N THR A 176 -13.64 -0.27 2.11
CA THR A 176 -13.56 -1.52 2.88
C THR A 176 -14.93 -2.03 3.35
N GLU A 177 -16.02 -1.35 2.98
CA GLU A 177 -17.42 -1.74 3.25
C GLU A 177 -17.99 -2.66 2.17
#